data_AF-A0A6I5NF52-F1
#
_entry.id   AF-A0A6I5NF52-F1
#
_cell.length_a   1.000
_cell.length_b   1.000
_cell.length_c   1.000
_cell.angle_alpha   90.00
_cell.angle_beta   90.00
_cell.angle_gamma   90.00
#
_symmetry.space_group_name_H-M   'P 1'
#
loop_
_entity.id
_entity.type
_entity.pdbx_description
1 polymer ?
#
loop_
_entity_poly.entity_id
_entity_poly.type
_entity_poly.pdbx_seq_one_letter_code
_entity_poly.pdbx_strand_id
1 'polypeptide(L)' 'AVGAIWAFRQRFHDVNYAYSLTVHKSQGSTFQDVFVDLPNLMRNPKTVERNQLVYVAFTRAAKRLFVSQPRR' A
#
# COMPACT_ATOMS: atom_id res chain seq x y z
N ALA A 1 35.59 -11.11 3.58
CA ALA A 1 35.20 -9.69 3.36
C ALA A 1 33.70 -9.53 3.11
N VAL A 2 33.09 -10.19 2.11
CA VAL A 2 31.67 -9.99 1.75
C VAL A 2 30.69 -10.50 2.83
N GLY A 3 30.95 -11.65 3.47
CA GLY A 3 30.08 -12.21 4.51
C GLY A 3 29.88 -11.32 5.75
N ALA A 4 30.90 -10.57 6.14
CA ALA A 4 30.83 -9.66 7.29
C ALA A 4 29.88 -8.48 7.06
N ILE A 5 29.78 -8.00 5.81
CA ILE A 5 28.90 -6.89 5.44
C ILE A 5 27.43 -7.30 5.56
N TRP A 6 27.07 -8.51 5.09
CA TRP A 6 25.70 -9.03 5.21
C TRP A 6 25.30 -9.28 6.66
N ALA A 7 26.22 -9.83 7.47
CA ALA A 7 25.99 -10.06 8.90
C ALA A 7 25.76 -8.75 9.66
N PHE A 8 26.51 -7.69 9.32
CA PHE A 8 26.31 -6.37 9.90
C PHE A 8 24.95 -5.75 9.50
N ARG A 9 24.57 -5.86 8.22
CA ARG A 9 23.28 -5.35 7.73
C ARG A 9 22.09 -6.04 8.40
N GLN A 10 22.15 -7.36 8.60
CA GLN A 10 21.09 -8.13 9.26
C GLN A 10 20.90 -7.80 10.74
N ARG A 11 21.84 -7.06 11.36
CA ARG A 11 21.72 -6.61 12.74
C ARG A 11 20.60 -5.58 12.93
N PHE A 12 20.19 -4.89 11.87
CA PHE A 12 19.18 -3.84 11.91
C PHE A 12 17.94 -4.26 11.10
N HIS A 13 16.77 -4.13 11.73
CA HIS A 13 15.49 -4.41 11.07
C HIS A 13 14.92 -3.15 10.43
N ASP A 14 14.35 -3.29 9.23
CA ASP A 14 13.58 -2.24 8.57
C ASP A 14 12.13 -2.29 9.08
N VAL A 15 11.74 -1.28 9.85
CA VAL A 15 10.42 -1.18 10.48
C VAL A 15 9.63 -0.08 9.79
N ASN A 16 8.40 -0.38 9.41
CA ASN A 16 7.50 0.57 8.76
C ASN A 16 6.29 0.88 9.66
N TYR A 17 5.63 2.01 9.37
CA TYR A 17 4.40 2.39 10.05
C TYR A 17 3.32 1.31 9.93
N ALA A 18 2.68 0.96 11.04
CA ALA A 18 1.64 -0.07 11.08
C ALA A 18 0.23 0.46 10.75
N TYR A 19 0.04 1.79 10.66
CA TYR A 19 -1.28 2.40 10.47
C TYR A 19 -1.69 2.52 9.00
N SER A 20 -0.76 2.41 8.05
CA SER A 20 -1.07 2.47 6.62
C SER A 20 -0.12 1.58 5.81
N LEU A 21 -0.59 1.15 4.66
CA LEU A 21 0.18 0.34 3.73
C LEU A 21 -0.01 0.86 2.30
N THR A 22 1.00 0.63 1.45
CA THR A 22 0.85 0.89 0.03
C THR A 22 -0.06 -0.16 -0.60
N VAL A 23 -0.76 0.21 -1.68
CA VAL A 23 -1.65 -0.71 -2.41
C VAL A 23 -0.90 -1.96 -2.87
N HIS A 24 0.34 -1.83 -3.35
CA HIS A 24 1.16 -2.99 -3.73
C HIS A 24 1.40 -3.96 -2.55
N LYS A 25 1.76 -3.44 -1.38
CA LYS A 25 1.97 -4.28 -0.17
C LYS A 25 0.68 -4.93 0.33
N SER A 26 -0.49 -4.43 -0.09
CA SER A 26 -1.80 -4.99 0.27
C SER A 26 -2.22 -6.20 -0.59
N GLN A 27 -1.53 -6.45 -1.72
CA GLN A 27 -1.91 -7.51 -2.65
C GLN A 27 -1.94 -8.88 -1.95
N GLY A 28 -2.99 -9.66 -2.22
CA GLY A 28 -3.20 -10.97 -1.58
C GLY A 28 -3.77 -10.91 -0.16
N SER A 29 -3.84 -9.73 0.47
CA SER A 29 -4.48 -9.55 1.78
C SER A 29 -5.95 -9.16 1.65
N THR A 30 -6.72 -9.39 2.71
CA THR A 30 -8.11 -8.94 2.83
C THR A 30 -8.31 -8.37 4.23
N PHE A 31 -8.98 -7.21 4.34
CA PHE A 31 -9.24 -6.51 5.59
C PHE A 31 -10.74 -6.29 5.78
N GLN A 32 -11.23 -6.21 7.03
CA GLN A 32 -12.65 -5.96 7.27
C GLN A 32 -13.10 -4.60 6.72
N ASP A 33 -12.38 -3.55 7.09
CA ASP A 33 -12.65 -2.18 6.69
C ASP A 33 -11.39 -1.58 6.05
N VAL A 34 -11.54 -0.92 4.91
CA VAL A 34 -10.43 -0.31 4.17
C VAL A 34 -10.70 1.17 3.95
N PHE A 35 -9.71 1.99 4.24
CA PHE A 35 -9.69 3.42 3.94
C PHE A 35 -8.73 3.66 2.78
N VAL A 36 -9.21 4.26 1.69
CA VAL A 36 -8.42 4.53 0.49
C VAL A 36 -8.23 6.04 0.31
N ASP A 37 -6.97 6.46 0.34
CA ASP A 37 -6.56 7.81 -0.09
C ASP A 37 -6.56 7.90 -1.62
N LEU A 38 -7.75 8.10 -2.18
CA LEU A 38 -7.94 8.19 -3.62
C LEU A 38 -7.20 9.38 -4.26
N PRO A 39 -7.22 10.62 -3.72
CA PRO A 39 -6.46 11.72 -4.31
C PRO A 39 -4.95 11.44 -4.36
N ASN A 40 -4.38 10.72 -3.39
CA ASN A 40 -3.00 10.25 -3.51
C ASN A 40 -2.82 9.26 -4.67
N LEU A 41 -3.70 8.26 -4.78
CA LEU A 41 -3.66 7.27 -5.86
C LEU A 41 -3.80 7.90 -7.26
N MET A 42 -4.61 8.94 -7.37
CA MET A 42 -4.86 9.67 -8.62
C MET A 42 -3.65 10.45 -9.13
N ARG A 43 -2.60 10.63 -8.30
CA ARG A 43 -1.33 11.26 -8.70
C ARG A 43 -0.49 10.38 -9.64
N ASN A 44 -0.77 9.08 -9.76
CA ASN A 44 -0.06 8.23 -10.71
C ASN A 44 -0.44 8.63 -12.15
N PRO A 45 0.50 9.13 -12.98
CA PRO A 45 0.21 9.57 -14.34
C PRO A 45 -0.10 8.41 -15.30
N LYS A 46 0.31 7.18 -14.96
CA LYS A 46 0.07 6.00 -15.79
C LYS A 46 -1.34 5.47 -15.55
N THR A 47 -2.29 5.92 -16.38
CA THR A 47 -3.72 5.60 -16.24
C THR A 47 -4.01 4.09 -16.09
N VAL A 48 -3.36 3.23 -16.87
CA VAL A 48 -3.58 1.77 -16.81
C VAL A 48 -3.18 1.22 -15.43
N GLU A 49 -1.96 1.52 -15.00
CA GLU A 49 -1.43 1.09 -13.70
C GLU A 49 -2.26 1.67 -12.54
N ARG A 50 -2.62 2.96 -12.64
CA ARG A 50 -3.48 3.62 -11.67
C ARG A 50 -4.81 2.89 -11.51
N ASN A 51 -5.47 2.55 -12.62
CA ASN A 51 -6.76 1.86 -12.57
C ASN A 51 -6.62 0.47 -11.94
N GLN A 52 -5.52 -0.24 -12.21
CA GLN A 52 -5.20 -1.52 -11.55
C GLN A 52 -4.98 -1.33 -10.05
N LEU A 53 -4.28 -0.27 -9.63
CA LEU A 53 -4.10 0.05 -8.21
C LEU A 53 -5.43 0.39 -7.52
N VAL A 54 -6.29 1.17 -8.15
CA VAL A 54 -7.63 1.46 -7.62
C VAL A 54 -8.41 0.16 -7.42
N TYR A 55 -8.42 -0.72 -8.44
CA TYR A 55 -9.08 -2.01 -8.36
C TYR A 55 -8.54 -2.88 -7.21
N VAL A 56 -7.22 -2.99 -7.09
CA VAL A 56 -6.60 -3.76 -6.01
C VAL A 56 -6.99 -3.17 -4.66
N ALA A 57 -6.87 -1.85 -4.47
CA ALA A 57 -7.20 -1.16 -3.22
C ALA A 57 -8.65 -1.40 -2.80
N PHE A 58 -9.59 -1.31 -3.74
CA PHE A 58 -11.02 -1.44 -3.46
C PHE A 58 -11.40 -2.87 -3.11
N THR A 59 -10.80 -3.86 -3.80
CA THR A 59 -11.06 -5.28 -3.56
C THR A 59 -10.41 -5.82 -2.29
N ARG A 60 -9.61 -5.03 -1.56
CA ARG A 60 -9.07 -5.47 -0.26
C ARG A 60 -10.13 -5.43 0.84
N ALA A 61 -11.24 -4.72 0.67
CA ALA A 61 -12.30 -4.59 1.67
C ALA A 61 -13.25 -5.79 1.66
N ALA A 62 -13.41 -6.45 2.81
CA ALA A 62 -14.38 -7.54 2.98
C ALA A 62 -15.78 -7.03 3.35
N LYS A 63 -15.88 -5.91 4.09
CA LYS A 63 -17.15 -5.38 4.59
C LYS A 63 -17.41 -3.95 4.18
N ARG A 64 -16.48 -3.02 4.48
CA ARG A 64 -16.68 -1.59 4.22
C ARG A 64 -15.47 -0.98 3.54
N LEU A 65 -15.74 -0.14 2.54
CA LEU A 65 -14.75 0.66 1.84
C LEU A 65 -15.06 2.14 2.07
N PHE A 66 -14.10 2.86 2.60
CA PHE A 66 -14.15 4.31 2.79
C PHE A 66 -13.18 4.96 1.83
N VAL A 67 -13.67 5.91 1.03
CA VAL A 67 -12.86 6.59 0.02
C VAL A 67 -12.80 8.07 0.37
N SER A 68 -11.60 8.58 0.61
CA SER A 68 -11.44 10.03 0.79
C SER A 68 -11.53 10.68 -0.59
N GLN A 69 -12.63 11.36 -0.89
CA GLN A 69 -12.75 12.18 -2.09
C GLN A 69 -12.49 13.64 -1.69
N PRO A 70 -11.62 14.38 -2.40
CA PRO A 70 -11.52 15.81 -2.17
C PRO A 70 -12.86 16.44 -2.54
N ARG A 71 -13.41 17.27 -1.63
CA ARG A 71 -14.53 18.14 -1.99
C ARG A 71 -14.02 19.11 -3.06
N ARG A 72 -14.74 19.17 -4.17
CA ARG A 72 -14.54 20.20 -5.20
C ARG A 72 -14.80 21.58 -4.62
#